data_AF-A0A7G8BGQ2-F1
#
_entry.id   AF-A0A7G8BGQ2-F1
#
_cell.length_a   1.000
_cell.length_b   1.000
_cell.length_c   1.000
_cell.angle_alpha   90.00
_cell.angle_beta   90.00
_cell.angle_gamma   90.00
#
_symmetry.space_group_name_H-M   'P 1'
#
loop_
_entity.id
_entity.type
_entity.pdbx_description
1 polymer ?
#
loop_
_entity_poly.entity_id
_entity_poly.type
_entity_poly.pdbx_seq_one_letter_code
_entity_poly.pdbx_strand_id
1 'polypeptide(L)'
;MKASLTSLVCTLLLSGCFDSNNTRSLQQHTADATAAAKRDAGAIARGVVEGLTRKGLTDINTASAQDLEKLPDVTAAEAQGIIAGRPYENTSQLVKRHILSRAHYNKIQAQIGVK
;
A
#
# COMPACT_ATOMS: atom_id res chain seq x y z
N MET A 1 -35.59 -14.13 10.62
CA MET A 1 -34.61 -14.70 9.67
C MET A 1 -35.17 -14.52 8.28
N LYS A 2 -34.66 -13.56 7.50
CA LYS A 2 -35.13 -13.27 6.14
C LYS A 2 -33.89 -13.12 5.24
N ALA A 3 -33.84 -13.93 4.18
CA ALA A 3 -33.46 -13.66 2.77
C ALA A 3 -32.21 -12.79 2.50
N SER A 4 -31.35 -12.99 1.51
CA SER A 4 -31.24 -13.85 0.31
C SER A 4 -29.91 -13.46 -0.38
N LEU A 5 -29.56 -14.19 -1.43
CA LEU A 5 -28.77 -13.73 -2.60
C LEU A 5 -27.23 -13.74 -2.45
N THR A 6 -26.57 -14.71 -3.11
CA THR A 6 -25.82 -14.43 -4.35
C THR A 6 -25.32 -15.72 -5.01
N SER A 7 -25.70 -15.85 -6.27
CA SER A 7 -24.85 -16.31 -7.39
C SER A 7 -24.45 -17.79 -7.46
N LEU A 8 -25.42 -18.58 -7.90
CA LEU A 8 -25.29 -19.56 -8.98
C LEU A 8 -24.14 -19.25 -9.96
N VAL A 9 -23.04 -20.02 -9.92
CA VAL A 9 -22.18 -20.45 -11.06
C VAL A 9 -21.44 -21.68 -10.52
N CYS A 10 -21.66 -22.90 -11.00
CA CYS A 10 -20.99 -23.40 -12.19
C CYS A 10 -21.69 -24.69 -12.62
N THR A 11 -22.48 -24.61 -13.68
CA THR A 11 -23.06 -25.74 -14.40
C THR A 11 -21.96 -26.65 -14.97
N LEU A 12 -21.99 -27.92 -14.56
CA LEU A 12 -22.01 -29.09 -15.45
C LEU A 12 -21.47 -28.86 -16.88
N LEU A 13 -20.39 -29.56 -17.25
CA LEU A 13 -20.43 -30.77 -18.10
C LEU A 13 -19.01 -31.17 -18.54
N LEU A 14 -18.65 -32.42 -18.25
CA LEU A 14 -17.53 -33.13 -18.89
C LEU A 14 -17.94 -33.58 -20.30
N SER A 15 -16.94 -33.63 -21.18
CA SER A 15 -16.83 -34.37 -22.46
C SER A 15 -17.15 -33.63 -23.77
N GLY A 16 -16.06 -33.26 -24.47
CA GLY A 16 -16.03 -32.95 -25.91
C GLY A 16 -14.63 -32.52 -26.35
N CYS A 17 -13.90 -33.39 -27.06
CA CYS A 17 -12.51 -33.19 -27.51
C CYS A 17 -12.37 -32.04 -28.52
N PHE A 18 -11.41 -31.14 -28.32
CA PHE A 18 -10.89 -30.24 -29.37
C PHE A 18 -9.35 -30.17 -29.30
N ASP A 19 -8.73 -30.58 -30.42
CA ASP A 19 -7.33 -30.48 -30.87
C ASP A 19 -6.21 -30.09 -29.87
N SER A 20 -5.34 -31.05 -29.58
CA SER A 20 -4.34 -31.02 -28.49
C SER A 20 -3.01 -30.32 -28.79
N ASN A 21 -2.94 -29.30 -29.67
CA ASN A 21 -1.65 -28.65 -29.97
C ASN A 21 -1.58 -27.13 -29.69
N ASN A 22 -2.68 -26.46 -29.32
CA ASN A 22 -2.73 -24.99 -29.19
C ASN A 22 -3.01 -24.45 -27.75
N THR A 23 -3.12 -25.31 -26.74
CA THR A 23 -3.49 -24.92 -25.36
C THR A 23 -2.29 -24.56 -24.47
N ARG A 24 -1.07 -25.06 -24.75
CA ARG A 24 0.13 -24.74 -23.97
C ARG A 24 0.63 -23.31 -24.16
N SER A 25 0.54 -22.79 -25.39
CA SER A 25 0.92 -21.42 -25.72
C SER A 25 0.09 -20.41 -24.89
N LEU A 26 -1.22 -20.62 -24.78
CA LEU A 26 -2.11 -19.74 -24.00
C LEU A 26 -1.79 -19.72 -22.50
N GLN A 27 -1.46 -20.87 -21.92
CA GLN A 27 -1.04 -20.94 -20.51
C GLN A 27 0.34 -20.30 -20.29
N GLN A 28 1.28 -20.51 -21.20
CA GLN A 28 2.61 -19.90 -21.16
C GLN A 28 2.54 -18.38 -21.32
N HIS A 29 1.80 -17.86 -22.30
CA HIS A 29 1.60 -16.42 -22.48
C HIS A 29 0.92 -15.77 -21.27
N THR A 30 -0.01 -16.47 -20.61
CA THR A 30 -0.64 -15.96 -19.38
C THR A 30 0.35 -15.95 -18.21
N ALA A 31 1.16 -16.99 -18.07
CA ALA A 31 2.20 -17.07 -17.04
C ALA A 31 3.29 -16.01 -17.26
N ASP A 32 3.74 -15.82 -18.50
CA ASP A 32 4.75 -14.83 -18.89
C ASP A 32 4.23 -13.40 -18.75
N ALA A 33 3.00 -13.13 -19.16
CA ALA A 33 2.35 -11.83 -18.98
C ALA A 33 2.16 -11.50 -17.49
N THR A 34 1.78 -12.47 -16.67
CA THR A 34 1.67 -12.31 -15.22
C THR A 34 3.05 -12.09 -14.58
N ALA A 35 4.07 -12.83 -15.03
CA ALA A 35 5.44 -12.68 -14.54
C ALA A 35 6.07 -11.34 -14.96
N ALA A 36 5.75 -10.84 -16.15
CA ALA A 36 6.16 -9.52 -16.63
C ALA A 36 5.45 -8.42 -15.82
N ALA A 37 4.13 -8.50 -15.68
CA ALA A 37 3.36 -7.54 -14.87
C ALA A 37 3.84 -7.47 -13.41
N LYS A 38 4.19 -8.63 -12.80
CA LYS A 38 4.76 -8.66 -11.45
C LYS A 38 6.15 -8.00 -11.38
N ARG A 39 6.99 -8.21 -12.40
CA ARG A 39 8.32 -7.58 -12.50
C ARG A 39 8.19 -6.06 -12.64
N ASP A 40 7.28 -5.61 -13.49
CA ASP A 40 7.03 -4.19 -13.72
C ASP A 40 6.47 -3.52 -12.45
N ALA A 41 5.46 -4.12 -11.82
CA ALA A 41 4.92 -3.62 -10.55
C ALA A 41 5.99 -3.56 -9.45
N GLY A 42 6.89 -4.56 -9.39
CA GLY A 42 8.03 -4.56 -8.48
C GLY A 42 9.04 -3.45 -8.77
N ALA A 43 9.33 -3.18 -10.06
CA ALA A 43 10.22 -2.10 -10.47
C ALA A 43 9.65 -0.72 -10.11
N ILE A 44 8.35 -0.50 -10.33
CA ILE A 44 7.66 0.74 -9.95
C ILE A 44 7.70 0.93 -8.42
N ALA A 45 7.36 -0.10 -7.64
CA ALA A 45 7.38 -0.01 -6.19
C ALA A 45 8.77 0.34 -5.65
N ARG A 46 9.83 -0.29 -6.19
CA ARG A 46 11.22 0.03 -5.84
C ARG A 46 11.58 1.46 -6.22
N GLY A 47 11.22 1.90 -7.44
CA GLY A 47 11.46 3.27 -7.91
C GLY A 47 10.81 4.34 -7.03
N VAL A 48 9.60 4.07 -6.51
CA VAL A 48 8.93 4.95 -5.55
C VAL A 48 9.69 5.01 -4.23
N VAL A 49 10.06 3.86 -3.66
CA VAL A 49 10.82 3.81 -2.39
C VAL A 49 12.17 4.52 -2.51
N GLU A 50 12.90 4.28 -3.59
CA GLU A 50 14.17 4.96 -3.89
C GLU A 50 13.99 6.47 -4.11
N GLY A 51 12.90 6.89 -4.74
CA GLY A 51 12.56 8.31 -4.90
C GLY A 51 12.31 8.99 -3.56
N LEU A 52 11.60 8.32 -2.64
CA LEU A 52 11.30 8.84 -1.30
C LEU A 52 12.54 8.89 -0.41
N THR A 53 13.43 7.88 -0.47
CA THR A 53 14.69 7.91 0.29
C THR A 53 15.62 9.03 -0.17
N ARG A 54 15.68 9.34 -1.47
CA ARG A 54 16.44 10.49 -1.99
C ARG A 54 15.90 11.84 -1.53
N LYS A 55 14.58 11.97 -1.37
CA LYS A 55 13.94 13.21 -0.88
C LYS A 55 14.15 13.43 0.63
N GLY A 56 14.56 12.38 1.35
CA GLY A 56 14.79 12.40 2.79
C GLY A 56 13.47 12.23 3.56
N LEU A 57 13.49 11.39 4.59
CA LEU A 57 12.35 11.17 5.46
C LEU A 57 12.17 12.39 6.39
N THR A 58 10.93 12.80 6.59
CA THR A 58 10.56 13.84 7.55
C THR A 58 10.70 13.28 8.96
N ASP A 59 11.63 13.85 9.74
CA ASP A 59 11.85 13.40 11.12
C ASP A 59 10.77 13.94 12.05
N ILE A 60 9.98 13.04 12.63
CA ILE A 60 8.83 13.41 13.47
C ILE A 60 9.23 14.10 14.78
N ASN A 61 10.50 13.97 15.21
CA ASN A 61 11.02 14.59 16.42
C ASN A 61 11.50 16.03 16.20
N THR A 62 11.90 16.38 14.97
CA THR A 62 12.54 17.67 14.68
C THR A 62 11.84 18.51 13.61
N ALA A 63 10.95 17.91 12.81
CA ALA A 63 10.24 18.60 11.74
C ALA A 63 9.46 19.83 12.22
N SER A 64 9.34 20.85 11.37
CA SER A 64 8.47 21.99 11.62
C SER A 64 6.99 21.62 11.43
N ALA A 65 6.07 22.44 11.94
CA ALA A 65 4.63 22.25 11.69
C ALA A 65 4.32 22.22 10.19
N GLN A 66 4.93 23.15 9.44
CA GLN A 66 4.78 23.24 7.99
C GLN A 66 5.28 21.99 7.26
N ASP A 67 6.33 21.33 7.75
CA ASP A 67 6.83 20.10 7.12
C ASP A 67 5.94 18.90 7.41
N LEU A 68 5.34 18.84 8.60
CA LEU A 68 4.34 17.83 8.94
C LEU A 68 3.05 18.00 8.13
N GLU A 69 2.62 19.25 7.90
CA GLU A 69 1.42 19.56 7.11
C GLU A 69 1.60 19.28 5.60
N LYS A 70 2.84 19.17 5.10
CA LYS A 70 3.12 18.74 3.72
C LYS A 70 2.88 17.24 3.52
N LEU A 71 2.71 16.47 4.60
CA LEU A 71 2.42 15.05 4.52
C LEU A 71 0.97 14.83 4.05
N PRO A 72 0.71 13.80 3.24
CA PRO A 72 -0.63 13.58 2.70
C PRO A 72 -1.63 13.29 3.81
N ASP A 73 -2.78 13.95 3.75
CA ASP A 73 -3.88 13.84 4.71
C ASP A 73 -3.53 14.20 6.18
N VAL A 74 -2.44 14.97 6.42
CA VAL A 74 -2.11 15.49 7.76
C VAL A 74 -2.66 16.90 7.92
N THR A 75 -3.50 17.10 8.94
CA THR A 75 -4.07 18.40 9.30
C THR A 75 -3.17 19.20 10.24
N ALA A 76 -3.39 20.52 10.33
CA ALA A 76 -2.68 21.37 11.29
C ALA A 76 -2.87 20.90 12.75
N ALA A 77 -4.05 20.38 13.09
CA ALA A 77 -4.33 19.82 14.43
C ALA A 77 -3.50 18.55 14.71
N GLU A 78 -3.40 17.65 13.73
CA GLU A 78 -2.54 16.46 13.84
C GLU A 78 -1.06 16.85 13.91
N ALA A 79 -0.62 17.81 13.10
CA ALA A 79 0.76 18.33 13.14
C ALA A 79 1.10 18.92 14.52
N GLN A 80 0.20 19.70 15.11
CA GLN A 80 0.35 20.20 16.47
C GLN A 80 0.38 19.07 17.50
N GLY A 81 -0.48 18.04 17.35
CA GLY A 81 -0.45 16.85 18.19
C GLY A 81 0.87 16.09 18.12
N ILE A 82 1.44 15.95 16.91
CA ILE A 82 2.76 15.36 16.70
C ILE A 82 3.82 16.19 17.43
N ILE A 83 3.81 17.53 17.31
CA ILE A 83 4.78 18.40 17.98
C ILE A 83 4.65 18.31 19.51
N ALA A 84 3.43 18.37 20.03
CA ALA A 84 3.15 18.34 21.46
C ALA A 84 3.53 16.99 22.11
N GLY A 85 3.47 15.89 21.37
CA GLY A 85 3.80 14.56 21.87
C GLY A 85 5.30 14.19 21.79
N ARG A 86 6.17 15.05 21.28
CA ARG A 86 7.62 14.75 21.20
C ARG A 86 8.23 14.54 22.60
N PRO A 87 9.25 13.67 22.75
CA PRO A 87 9.91 12.85 21.73
C PRO A 87 9.22 11.50 21.47
N TYR A 88 9.49 10.92 20.30
CA TYR A 88 9.09 9.58 19.89
C TYR A 88 10.30 8.66 19.66
N GLU A 89 10.22 7.43 20.12
CA GLU A 89 11.26 6.41 19.86
C GLU A 89 11.15 5.82 18.45
N ASN A 90 9.93 5.78 17.90
CA ASN A 90 9.63 5.24 16.58
C ASN A 90 8.32 5.83 16.05
N THR A 91 8.14 5.79 14.73
CA THR A 91 6.97 6.36 14.04
C THR A 91 5.65 5.69 14.42
N SER A 92 5.67 4.43 14.86
CA SER A 92 4.46 3.71 15.30
C SER A 92 3.85 4.29 16.57
N GLN A 93 4.60 5.08 17.36
CA GLN A 93 4.06 5.77 18.52
C GLN A 93 2.98 6.80 18.16
N LEU A 94 2.97 7.33 16.94
CA LEU A 94 1.92 8.26 16.47
C LEU A 94 0.53 7.62 16.54
N VAL A 95 0.43 6.31 16.26
CA VAL A 95 -0.83 5.56 16.36
C VAL A 95 -1.10 5.13 17.80
N LYS A 96 -0.07 4.65 18.52
CA LYS A 96 -0.21 4.19 19.92
C LYS A 96 -0.69 5.31 20.86
N ARG A 97 -0.30 6.55 20.57
CA ARG A 97 -0.67 7.74 21.33
C ARG A 97 -1.93 8.42 20.78
N HIS A 98 -2.60 7.79 19.81
CA HIS A 98 -3.83 8.30 19.18
C HIS A 98 -3.69 9.68 18.53
N ILE A 99 -2.48 10.03 18.11
CA ILE A 99 -2.23 11.29 17.37
C ILE A 99 -2.71 11.12 15.92
N LEU A 100 -2.45 9.96 15.33
CA LEU A 100 -2.92 9.59 14.01
C LEU A 100 -3.71 8.29 14.05
N SER A 101 -4.74 8.20 13.20
CA SER A 101 -5.40 6.92 12.93
C SER A 101 -4.44 5.95 12.25
N ARG A 102 -4.70 4.64 12.36
CA ARG A 102 -3.93 3.61 11.64
C ARG A 102 -3.95 3.85 10.13
N ALA A 103 -5.08 4.30 9.58
CA ALA A 103 -5.24 4.57 8.16
C ALA A 103 -4.37 5.76 7.71
N HIS A 104 -4.37 6.86 8.46
CA HIS A 104 -3.54 8.03 8.16
C HIS A 104 -2.04 7.68 8.26
N TYR A 105 -1.64 7.00 9.34
CA TYR A 105 -0.27 6.55 9.51
C TYR A 105 0.22 5.70 8.33
N ASN A 106 -0.59 4.76 7.83
CA ASN A 106 -0.20 3.89 6.73
C ASN A 106 0.09 4.65 5.42
N LYS A 107 -0.56 5.80 5.21
CA LYS A 107 -0.33 6.65 4.03
C LYS A 107 0.99 7.42 4.10
N ILE A 108 1.40 7.80 5.31
CA ILE A 108 2.58 8.67 5.52
C ILE A 108 3.82 7.92 5.98
N GLN A 109 3.71 6.68 6.48
CA GLN A 109 4.81 5.94 7.13
C GLN A 109 6.07 5.79 6.25
N ALA A 110 5.91 5.82 4.92
CA ALA A 110 7.02 5.77 3.97
C ALA A 110 7.76 7.11 3.79
N GLN A 111 7.19 8.20 4.29
CA GLN A 111 7.70 9.58 4.18
C GLN A 111 8.22 10.13 5.51
N ILE A 112 8.00 9.43 6.61
CA ILE A 112 8.37 9.86 7.96
C ILE A 112 9.38 8.89 8.59
N GLY A 113 10.23 9.41 9.48
CA GLY A 113 11.23 8.63 10.19
C GLY A 113 11.52 9.20 11.57
N VAL A 114 12.38 8.48 12.31
CA VAL A 114 13.03 8.96 13.53
C VAL A 114 14.54 8.85 13.28
N LYS A 115 15.29 9.91 13.57
CA LYS A 115 16.76 9.93 13.49
C LYS A 115 17.38 9.94 14.88
#